data_AF-A0A2K1P5P3-F1
#
_entry.id   AF-A0A2K1P5P3-F1
#
_cell.length_a   1.000
_cell.length_b   1.000
_cell.length_c   1.000
_cell.angle_alpha   90.00
_cell.angle_beta   90.00
_cell.angle_gamma   90.00
#
_symmetry.space_group_name_H-M   'P 1'
#
loop_
_entity.id
_entity.type
_entity.pdbx_description
1 polymer ?
#
loop_
_entity_poly.entity_id
_entity_poly.type
_entity_poly.pdbx_seq_one_letter_code
_entity_poly.pdbx_strand_id
1 'polypeptide(L)'
;MTVINNLEAIKNVLNEENASLIELKNSFYNLREGLVKKAAVEKINSTLLTIEKMASNFKRVEATRSQLVSALCLEENIENKLESIINYFSKRDYEIALLFSELVKNLKELVGEIDLLSNIISFQSNLNNFIYQILNPESITKSKTYSQKGSRIDNNLTSRSWRG
;
A
#
# COMPACT_ATOMS: atom_id res chain seq x y z
N MET A 1 25.33 -29.96 -7.41
CA MET A 1 24.79 -29.09 -8.48
C MET A 1 25.96 -28.34 -9.07
N THR A 2 26.03 -28.21 -10.39
CA THR A 2 27.06 -27.41 -11.08
C THR A 2 26.65 -25.94 -11.05
N VAL A 3 27.63 -25.02 -11.02
CA VAL A 3 27.39 -23.56 -11.05
C VAL A 3 26.48 -23.16 -12.22
N ILE A 4 26.60 -23.83 -13.38
CA ILE A 4 25.77 -23.61 -14.57
C ILE A 4 24.26 -23.87 -14.29
N ASN A 5 23.92 -24.92 -13.54
CA ASN A 5 22.52 -25.21 -13.20
C ASN A 5 21.93 -24.17 -12.23
N ASN A 6 22.78 -23.57 -11.38
CA ASN A 6 22.35 -22.52 -10.45
C ASN A 6 22.07 -21.19 -11.18
N LEU A 7 22.84 -20.86 -12.24
CA LEU A 7 22.65 -19.64 -13.03
C LEU A 7 21.31 -19.66 -13.80
N GLU A 8 21.02 -20.76 -14.47
CA GLU A 8 19.76 -20.92 -15.21
C GLU A 8 18.54 -20.88 -14.27
N ALA A 9 18.65 -21.52 -13.10
CA ALA A 9 17.61 -21.46 -12.07
C ALA A 9 17.38 -20.03 -11.57
N ILE A 10 18.44 -19.28 -11.27
CA ILE A 10 18.35 -17.88 -10.84
C ILE A 10 17.68 -17.02 -11.91
N LYS A 11 18.10 -17.19 -13.17
CA LYS A 11 17.52 -16.45 -14.30
C LYS A 11 16.03 -16.71 -14.46
N ASN A 12 15.61 -17.98 -14.38
CA ASN A 12 14.20 -18.35 -14.50
C ASN A 12 13.36 -17.78 -13.35
N VAL A 13 13.86 -17.86 -12.11
CA VAL A 13 13.16 -17.29 -10.95
C VAL A 13 13.06 -15.77 -11.05
N LEU A 14 14.11 -15.08 -11.51
CA LEU A 14 14.08 -13.62 -11.72
C LEU A 14 13.08 -13.20 -12.80
N ASN A 15 12.96 -13.97 -13.88
CA ASN A 15 11.95 -13.73 -14.91
C ASN A 15 10.53 -13.89 -14.34
N GLU A 16 10.28 -14.96 -13.58
CA GLU A 16 8.99 -15.19 -12.92
C GLU A 16 8.66 -14.08 -11.91
N GLU A 17 9.65 -13.63 -11.13
CA GLU A 17 9.50 -12.57 -10.13
C GLU A 17 9.17 -11.23 -10.78
N ASN A 18 9.88 -10.86 -11.86
CA ASN A 18 9.61 -9.64 -12.61
C ASN A 18 8.22 -9.66 -13.27
N ALA A 19 7.84 -10.78 -13.90
CA ALA A 19 6.50 -10.93 -14.48
C ALA A 19 5.41 -10.78 -13.41
N SER A 20 5.59 -11.44 -12.26
CA SER A 20 4.67 -11.35 -11.12
C SER A 20 4.53 -9.93 -10.60
N LEU A 21 5.62 -9.15 -10.54
CA LEU A 21 5.56 -7.73 -10.14
C LEU A 21 4.79 -6.87 -11.12
N ILE A 22 4.96 -7.09 -12.43
CA ILE A 22 4.24 -6.34 -13.46
C ILE A 22 2.73 -6.61 -13.33
N GLU A 23 2.33 -7.87 -13.14
CA GLU A 23 0.92 -8.23 -12.92
C GLU A 23 0.35 -7.62 -11.63
N LEU A 24 1.14 -7.66 -10.55
CA LEU A 24 0.75 -7.07 -9.28
C LEU A 24 0.57 -5.54 -9.40
N LYS A 25 1.51 -4.86 -10.07
CA LYS A 25 1.43 -3.42 -10.37
C LYS A 25 0.18 -3.07 -11.16
N ASN A 26 -0.12 -3.83 -12.22
CA ASN A 26 -1.33 -3.63 -13.01
C ASN A 26 -2.60 -3.82 -12.18
N SER A 27 -2.61 -4.76 -11.23
CA SER A 27 -3.74 -4.97 -10.33
C SER A 27 -3.93 -3.81 -9.35
N PHE A 28 -2.85 -3.23 -8.81
CA PHE A 28 -2.92 -2.00 -8.01
C PHE A 28 -3.40 -0.80 -8.82
N TYR A 29 -2.94 -0.65 -10.07
CA TYR A 29 -3.46 0.37 -10.98
C TYR A 29 -4.97 0.22 -11.21
N ASN A 30 -5.45 -1.00 -11.45
CA ASN A 30 -6.87 -1.29 -11.63
C ASN A 30 -7.68 -0.98 -10.36
N LEU A 31 -7.14 -1.26 -9.19
CA LEU A 31 -7.75 -0.89 -7.91
C LEU A 31 -7.88 0.63 -7.79
N ARG A 32 -6.79 1.37 -8.08
CA ARG A 32 -6.77 2.84 -8.08
C ARG A 32 -7.83 3.43 -9.00
N GLU A 33 -7.88 2.97 -10.24
CA GLU A 33 -8.88 3.38 -11.23
C GLU A 33 -10.31 3.07 -10.76
N GLY A 34 -10.50 1.89 -10.15
CA GLY A 34 -11.77 1.49 -9.55
C GLY A 34 -12.23 2.43 -8.45
N LEU A 35 -11.33 2.83 -7.54
CA LEU A 35 -11.60 3.75 -6.45
C LEU A 35 -11.93 5.16 -6.97
N VAL A 36 -11.17 5.66 -7.95
CA VAL A 36 -11.41 6.99 -8.57
C VAL A 36 -12.76 7.03 -9.28
N LYS A 37 -13.11 5.96 -10.01
CA LYS A 37 -14.38 5.83 -10.73
C LYS A 37 -15.57 5.42 -9.85
N LYS A 38 -15.38 5.29 -8.53
CA LYS A 38 -16.39 4.85 -7.57
C LYS A 38 -17.06 3.54 -7.99
N ALA A 39 -16.24 2.56 -8.39
CA ALA A 39 -16.71 1.23 -8.72
C ALA A 39 -17.48 0.60 -7.54
N ALA A 40 -18.41 -0.30 -7.85
CA ALA A 40 -19.16 -1.05 -6.84
C ALA A 40 -18.23 -1.81 -5.88
N VAL A 41 -18.64 -1.93 -4.62
CA VAL A 41 -17.85 -2.54 -3.54
C VAL A 41 -17.44 -3.97 -3.89
N GLU A 42 -18.33 -4.74 -4.54
CA GLU A 42 -18.07 -6.11 -4.97
C GLU A 42 -16.89 -6.19 -5.95
N LYS A 43 -16.78 -5.21 -6.86
CA LYS A 43 -15.70 -5.12 -7.83
C LYS A 43 -14.36 -4.77 -7.17
N ILE A 44 -14.39 -3.87 -6.19
CA ILE A 44 -13.23 -3.52 -5.38
C ILE A 44 -12.75 -4.74 -4.59
N ASN A 45 -13.65 -5.44 -3.90
CA ASN A 45 -13.33 -6.64 -3.13
C ASN A 45 -12.73 -7.75 -3.99
N SER A 46 -13.28 -7.99 -5.18
CA SER A 46 -12.74 -8.96 -6.14
C SER A 46 -11.30 -8.61 -6.57
N THR A 47 -11.02 -7.33 -6.77
CA THR A 47 -9.68 -6.85 -7.13
C THR A 47 -8.70 -7.02 -5.96
N LEU A 48 -9.13 -6.71 -4.73
CA LEU A 48 -8.31 -6.92 -3.52
C LEU A 48 -7.95 -8.40 -3.32
N LEU A 49 -8.90 -9.32 -3.51
CA LEU A 49 -8.64 -10.76 -3.44
C LEU A 49 -7.64 -11.22 -4.51
N THR A 50 -7.68 -10.61 -5.69
CA THR A 50 -6.71 -10.89 -6.77
C THR A 50 -5.32 -10.43 -6.36
N ILE A 51 -5.20 -9.21 -5.83
CA ILE A 51 -3.94 -8.65 -5.31
C ILE A 51 -3.37 -9.54 -4.21
N GLU A 52 -4.20 -9.99 -3.25
CA GLU A 52 -3.75 -10.86 -2.15
C GLU A 52 -3.13 -12.17 -2.67
N LYS A 53 -3.82 -12.83 -3.61
CA LYS A 53 -3.32 -14.07 -4.23
C LYS A 53 -2.01 -13.84 -4.97
N MET A 54 -1.93 -12.78 -5.77
CA MET A 54 -0.71 -12.42 -6.51
C MET A 54 0.45 -12.08 -5.58
N ALA A 55 0.19 -11.33 -4.49
CA ALA A 55 1.21 -10.98 -3.50
C ALA A 55 1.73 -12.22 -2.75
N SER A 56 0.85 -13.19 -2.46
CA SER A 56 1.26 -14.47 -1.88
C SER A 56 2.15 -15.27 -2.83
N ASN A 57 1.80 -15.33 -4.12
CA ASN A 57 2.65 -15.98 -5.12
C ASN A 57 4.00 -15.26 -5.26
N PHE A 58 4.00 -13.93 -5.35
CA PHE A 58 5.22 -13.13 -5.43
C PHE A 58 6.18 -13.42 -4.26
N LYS A 59 5.68 -13.45 -3.01
CA LYS A 59 6.49 -13.80 -1.83
C LYS A 59 7.13 -15.18 -1.92
N ARG A 60 6.45 -16.16 -2.52
CA ARG A 60 6.99 -17.51 -2.71
C ARG A 60 8.14 -17.51 -3.72
N VAL A 61 7.98 -16.78 -4.83
CA VAL A 61 9.03 -16.64 -5.85
C VAL A 61 10.23 -15.88 -5.28
N GLU A 62 9.99 -14.78 -4.55
CA GLU A 62 11.01 -13.99 -3.86
C GLU A 62 11.82 -14.85 -2.88
N ALA A 63 11.15 -15.67 -2.07
CA ALA A 63 11.81 -16.59 -1.15
C ALA A 63 12.72 -17.59 -1.89
N THR A 64 12.27 -18.09 -3.04
CA THR A 64 13.06 -19.00 -3.88
C THR A 64 14.29 -18.30 -4.43
N ARG A 65 14.15 -17.06 -4.95
CA ARG A 65 15.31 -16.25 -5.37
C ARG A 65 16.28 -16.05 -4.21
N SER A 66 15.77 -15.64 -3.05
CA SER A 66 16.59 -15.35 -1.88
C SER A 66 17.42 -16.57 -1.47
N GLN A 67 16.85 -17.77 -1.53
CA GLN A 67 17.56 -19.02 -1.25
C GLN A 67 18.67 -19.29 -2.28
N LEU A 68 18.35 -19.23 -3.58
CA LEU A 68 19.32 -19.48 -4.65
C LEU A 68 20.48 -18.48 -4.63
N VAL A 69 20.17 -17.19 -4.47
CA VAL A 69 21.18 -16.12 -4.43
C VAL A 69 22.04 -16.23 -3.18
N SER A 70 21.45 -16.55 -2.01
CA SER A 70 22.23 -16.73 -0.78
C SER A 70 23.18 -17.91 -0.88
N ALA A 71 22.74 -19.03 -1.48
CA ALA A 71 23.60 -20.18 -1.73
C ALA A 71 24.77 -19.81 -2.66
N LEU A 72 24.49 -19.11 -3.77
CA LEU A 72 25.53 -18.63 -4.68
C LEU A 72 26.53 -17.69 -3.99
N CYS A 73 26.03 -16.76 -3.16
CA CYS A 73 26.88 -15.84 -2.42
C CYS A 73 27.84 -16.57 -1.48
N LEU A 74 27.39 -17.65 -0.84
CA LEU A 74 28.24 -18.49 0.01
C LEU A 74 29.27 -19.27 -0.83
N GLU A 75 28.86 -19.87 -1.94
CA GLU A 75 29.74 -20.67 -2.82
C GLU A 75 30.85 -19.83 -3.46
N GLU A 76 30.52 -18.62 -3.90
CA GLU A 76 31.44 -17.73 -4.64
C GLU A 76 32.07 -16.65 -3.75
N ASN A 77 31.85 -16.71 -2.42
CA ASN A 77 32.33 -15.76 -1.43
C ASN A 77 31.99 -14.28 -1.78
N ILE A 78 30.73 -14.07 -2.19
CA ILE A 78 30.17 -12.75 -2.50
C ILE A 78 29.46 -12.23 -1.26
N GLU A 79 29.63 -10.94 -0.97
CA GLU A 79 28.82 -10.31 0.06
C GLU A 79 27.34 -10.33 -0.35
N ASN A 80 26.44 -10.79 0.54
CA ASN A 80 25.00 -10.86 0.27
C ASN A 80 24.33 -9.46 0.35
N LYS A 81 24.77 -8.59 -0.56
CA LYS A 81 24.24 -7.26 -0.82
C LYS A 81 23.95 -7.15 -2.30
N LEU A 82 22.84 -6.49 -2.63
CA LEU A 82 22.37 -6.36 -4.02
C LEU A 82 23.45 -5.78 -4.96
N GLU A 83 24.18 -4.76 -4.52
CA GLU A 83 25.26 -4.15 -5.30
C GLU A 83 26.38 -5.16 -5.62
N SER A 84 26.80 -5.93 -4.62
CA SER A 84 27.82 -6.98 -4.77
C SER A 84 27.34 -8.10 -5.70
N ILE A 85 26.07 -8.49 -5.60
CA ILE A 85 25.44 -9.49 -6.47
C ILE A 85 25.38 -9.01 -7.92
N ILE A 86 24.93 -7.78 -8.16
CA ILE A 86 24.87 -7.18 -9.51
C ILE A 86 26.28 -7.05 -10.09
N ASN A 87 27.25 -6.58 -9.31
CA ASN A 87 28.66 -6.45 -9.73
C ASN A 87 29.32 -7.79 -10.04
N TYR A 88 28.92 -8.86 -9.35
CA TYR A 88 29.36 -10.21 -9.67
C TYR A 88 28.79 -10.68 -11.01
N PHE A 89 27.47 -10.54 -11.19
CA PHE A 89 26.80 -10.96 -12.42
C PHE A 89 27.20 -10.12 -13.64
N SER A 90 27.45 -8.83 -13.49
CA SER A 90 27.87 -7.97 -14.60
C SER A 90 29.16 -8.44 -15.29
N LYS A 91 29.97 -9.26 -14.61
CA LYS A 91 31.23 -9.83 -15.13
C LYS A 91 31.09 -11.26 -15.65
N ARG A 92 30.01 -11.98 -15.30
CA ARG A 92 29.83 -13.41 -15.61
C ARG A 92 28.59 -13.71 -16.44
N ASP A 93 27.49 -13.03 -16.15
CA ASP A 93 26.22 -13.12 -16.86
C ASP A 93 25.47 -11.78 -16.78
N TYR A 94 25.65 -10.98 -17.83
CA TYR A 94 25.07 -9.64 -17.92
C TYR A 94 23.54 -9.65 -17.89
N GLU A 95 22.90 -10.71 -18.40
CA GLU A 95 21.43 -10.78 -18.45
C GLU A 95 20.85 -10.90 -17.04
N ILE A 96 21.46 -11.69 -16.16
CA ILE A 96 21.03 -11.79 -14.76
C ILE A 96 21.18 -10.43 -14.05
N ALA A 97 22.28 -9.71 -14.29
CA ALA A 97 22.48 -8.37 -13.73
C ALA A 97 21.40 -7.37 -14.19
N LEU A 98 20.98 -7.48 -15.46
CA LEU A 98 19.90 -6.67 -16.02
C LEU A 98 18.56 -7.01 -15.39
N LEU A 99 18.25 -8.30 -15.18
CA LEU A 99 17.02 -8.75 -14.53
C LEU A 99 16.92 -8.27 -13.07
N PHE A 100 18.02 -8.25 -12.33
CA PHE A 100 18.05 -7.65 -10.98
C PHE A 100 17.80 -6.14 -11.01
N SER A 101 18.37 -5.45 -11.99
CA SER A 101 18.16 -4.00 -12.14
C SER A 101 16.69 -3.68 -12.49
N GLU A 102 16.10 -4.50 -13.35
CA GLU A 102 14.67 -4.42 -13.69
C GLU A 102 13.78 -4.72 -12.46
N LEU A 103 14.14 -5.72 -11.66
CA LEU A 103 13.44 -6.06 -10.41
C LEU A 103 13.37 -4.85 -9.47
N VAL A 104 14.50 -4.18 -9.26
CA VAL A 104 14.59 -2.99 -8.39
C VAL A 104 13.72 -1.85 -8.93
N LYS A 105 13.74 -1.63 -10.25
CA LYS A 105 12.92 -0.62 -10.89
C LYS A 105 11.43 -0.91 -10.70
N ASN A 106 11.00 -2.14 -11.00
CA ASN A 106 9.62 -2.58 -10.89
C ASN A 106 9.10 -2.48 -9.44
N LEU A 107 9.93 -2.82 -8.45
CA LEU A 107 9.60 -2.64 -7.03
C LEU A 107 9.38 -1.17 -6.66
N LYS A 108 10.26 -0.26 -7.11
CA LYS A 108 10.10 1.18 -6.87
C LYS A 108 8.82 1.72 -7.49
N GLU A 109 8.49 1.31 -8.70
CA GLU A 109 7.24 1.70 -9.37
C GLU A 109 6.02 1.18 -8.60
N LEU A 110 6.03 -0.08 -8.15
CA LEU A 110 4.96 -0.66 -7.35
C LEU A 110 4.76 0.09 -6.02
N VAL A 111 5.84 0.42 -5.30
CA VAL A 111 5.77 1.21 -4.07
C VAL A 111 5.13 2.58 -4.34
N GLY A 112 5.54 3.26 -5.41
CA GLY A 112 4.94 4.53 -5.80
C GLY A 112 3.43 4.42 -6.06
N GLU A 113 2.97 3.35 -6.72
CA GLU A 113 1.53 3.11 -6.94
C GLU A 113 0.77 2.84 -5.64
N ILE A 114 1.37 2.10 -4.70
CA ILE A 114 0.78 1.84 -3.37
C ILE A 114 0.66 3.14 -2.58
N ASP A 115 1.68 4.00 -2.61
CA ASP A 115 1.67 5.29 -1.92
C ASP A 115 0.58 6.21 -2.48
N LEU A 116 0.43 6.27 -3.81
CA LEU A 116 -0.66 7.02 -4.45
C LEU A 116 -2.04 6.50 -4.03
N LEU A 117 -2.21 5.18 -3.96
CA LEU A 117 -3.45 4.56 -3.52
C LEU A 117 -3.77 4.88 -2.06
N SER A 118 -2.77 4.81 -1.19
CA SER A 118 -2.89 5.19 0.22
C SER A 118 -3.33 6.65 0.40
N ASN A 119 -2.76 7.56 -0.41
CA ASN A 119 -3.15 8.97 -0.42
C ASN A 119 -4.61 9.17 -0.88
N ILE A 120 -5.05 8.46 -1.92
CA ILE A 120 -6.44 8.53 -2.40
C ILE A 120 -7.42 8.05 -1.33
N ILE A 121 -7.14 6.91 -0.67
CA ILE A 121 -7.99 6.37 0.39
C ILE A 121 -8.07 7.35 1.56
N SER A 122 -6.92 7.91 1.97
CA SER A 122 -6.85 8.89 3.06
C SER A 122 -7.68 10.14 2.74
N PHE A 123 -7.58 10.64 1.50
CA PHE A 123 -8.39 11.77 1.04
C PHE A 123 -9.89 11.47 1.07
N GLN A 124 -10.31 10.31 0.55
CA GLN A 124 -11.71 9.89 0.56
C GLN A 124 -12.26 9.73 1.99
N SER A 125 -11.47 9.16 2.90
CA SER A 125 -11.84 9.01 4.31
C SER A 125 -12.03 10.38 4.98
N ASN A 126 -11.09 11.31 4.76
CA ASN A 126 -11.19 12.68 5.30
C ASN A 126 -12.41 13.43 4.77
N LEU A 127 -12.71 13.32 3.47
CA LEU A 127 -13.92 13.91 2.91
C LEU A 127 -15.19 13.31 3.50
N ASN A 128 -15.26 11.99 3.65
CA ASN A 128 -16.42 11.34 4.26
C ASN A 128 -16.61 11.82 5.70
N ASN A 129 -15.54 11.89 6.50
CA ASN A 129 -15.57 12.41 7.86
C ASN A 129 -16.09 13.85 7.91
N PHE A 130 -15.62 14.70 7.00
CA PHE A 130 -16.09 16.09 6.88
C PHE A 130 -17.58 16.16 6.53
N ILE A 131 -18.05 15.35 5.58
CA ILE A 131 -19.47 15.27 5.21
C ILE A 131 -20.31 14.81 6.41
N TYR A 132 -19.87 13.81 7.15
CA TYR A 132 -20.56 13.35 8.37
C TYR A 132 -20.66 14.44 9.44
N GLN A 133 -19.62 15.26 9.62
CA GLN A 133 -19.67 16.41 10.52
C GLN A 133 -20.71 17.45 10.06
N ILE A 134 -20.78 17.75 8.76
CA ILE A 134 -21.81 18.66 8.21
C ILE A 134 -23.22 18.10 8.40
N LEU A 135 -23.42 16.82 8.08
CA LEU A 135 -24.72 16.16 8.13
C LEU A 135 -25.18 15.82 9.56
N ASN A 136 -24.31 15.97 10.57
CA ASN A 136 -24.66 15.78 11.98
C ASN A 136 -24.67 17.15 12.71
N PRO A 137 -25.84 17.84 12.79
CA PRO A 137 -25.95 19.21 13.28
C PRO A 137 -25.54 19.40 14.75
N GLU A 138 -25.54 18.30 15.53
CA GLU A 138 -25.09 18.30 16.93
C GLU A 138 -23.58 18.58 17.07
N SER A 139 -22.80 18.37 16.00
CA SER A 139 -21.36 18.64 15.98
C SER A 139 -21.00 20.08 15.59
N ILE A 140 -21.92 20.81 14.93
CA ILE A 140 -21.69 22.18 14.43
C ILE A 140 -22.34 23.23 15.33
N THR A 141 -23.43 22.88 16.02
CA THR A 141 -24.11 23.80 16.92
C THR A 141 -24.11 23.22 18.33
N LYS A 142 -23.74 24.05 19.33
CA LYS A 142 -24.21 23.83 20.70
C LYS A 142 -25.73 23.88 20.67
N SER A 143 -26.36 22.74 20.38
CA SER A 143 -27.80 22.55 20.13
C SER A 143 -28.68 23.01 21.31
N LYS A 144 -28.09 23.26 22.48
CA LYS A 144 -28.77 23.86 23.64
C LYS A 144 -29.06 25.36 23.54
N THR A 145 -28.45 26.09 22.60
CA THR A 145 -28.62 27.56 22.54
C THR A 145 -29.87 27.96 21.75
N TYR A 146 -30.31 27.13 20.79
CA TYR A 146 -31.42 27.45 19.89
C TYR A 146 -32.49 26.34 19.80
N SER A 147 -32.33 25.20 20.47
CA SER A 147 -33.43 24.23 20.60
C SER A 147 -34.47 24.79 21.57
N GLN A 148 -35.66 25.02 21.03
CA GLN A 148 -36.84 25.52 21.72
C GLN A 148 -37.30 24.58 22.85
N LYS A 149 -36.66 24.69 24.02
CA LYS A 149 -37.35 24.49 25.29
C LYS A 149 -36.98 25.65 26.18
N GLY A 150 -37.88 26.63 26.26
CA GLY A 150 -37.86 27.61 27.33
C GLY A 150 -37.86 26.87 28.65
N SER A 151 -36.68 26.71 29.24
CA SER A 151 -36.56 26.33 30.63
C SER A 151 -37.25 27.44 31.40
N ARG A 152 -38.39 27.12 32.00
CA ARG A 152 -39.03 27.97 33.00
C ARG A 152 -37.95 28.40 33.98
N ILE A 153 -37.63 29.68 33.93
CA ILE A 153 -36.86 30.33 34.97
C ILE A 153 -37.81 30.40 36.17
N ASP A 154 -37.85 29.36 36.99
CA ASP A 154 -38.30 29.50 38.38
C ASP A 154 -37.16 30.16 39.16
N ASN A 155 -36.91 31.43 38.84
CA ASN A 155 -36.20 32.28 39.77
C ASN A 155 -37.23 32.72 40.78
N ASN A 156 -37.21 32.07 41.94
CA ASN A 156 -37.76 32.57 43.18
C ASN A 156 -37.21 34.00 43.38
N LEU A 157 -37.94 35.01 42.89
CA LEU A 157 -37.63 36.44 43.01
C LEU A 157 -38.02 36.89 44.42
N THR A 158 -37.39 36.30 45.42
CA THR A 158 -37.42 36.75 46.81
C THR A 158 -35.99 36.89 47.32
N SER A 159 -35.28 37.90 46.81
CA SER A 159 -34.48 38.77 47.68
C SER A 159 -33.92 39.98 46.93
N ARG A 160 -34.49 41.13 47.29
CA ARG A 160 -33.83 42.39 47.66
C ARG A 160 -32.81 43.06 46.71
N SER A 161 -33.16 44.34 46.50
CA SER A 161 -32.33 45.54 46.30
C SER A 161 -31.72 45.80 44.94
N TRP A 162 -32.48 46.60 44.19
CA TRP A 162 -32.00 47.72 43.38
C TRP A 162 -31.03 48.60 44.20
N ARG A 163 -29.78 48.78 43.73
CA ARG A 163 -28.98 50.02 43.77
C ARG A 163 -27.76 49.87 42.85
N GLY A 164 -27.65 50.77 41.87
CA GLY A 164 -26.49 50.95 41.00
C GLY A 164 -26.91 51.03 39.55
#